data_AF-A0A952RMG5-F1
#
_entry.id   AF-A0A952RMG5-F1
#
_cell.length_a   1.000
_cell.length_b   1.000
_cell.length_c   1.000
_cell.angle_alpha   90.00
_cell.angle_beta   90.00
_cell.angle_gamma   90.00
#
_symmetry.space_group_name_H-M   'P 1'
#
loop_
_entity.id
_entity.type
_entity.pdbx_description
1 polymer ?
#
loop_
_entity_poly.entity_id
_entity_poly.type
_entity_poly.pdbx_seq_one_letter_code
_entity_poly.pdbx_strand_id
1 'polypeptide(L)'
;MLVVGGGRGGAGKSLVAQNLAVYFAQLGKSVILVDLDPTGANIHAQFGLSAAVHTPDETEKELAKSLVATNVPGLSILPGAHDAIEPPLQLRAGRKARWLSRLRALPADYLVIDVGPGHSHLALDMMLAADIGICVTVPEPPAIEATYRFVRAAYRRRLRRSLAKDRFRLSLVDRAIKEIGRLPSPLDLLRILAKSDRSLAELGWAEAHRMRLYLAVNQTRVRTDLELASAMSSLARAHYGLALEELGHIEHDDTVWLAVRRKRPILVDSPTSKAARNIERIARRVVALTTSAKMEPREAPPPLLPALAPPDHYTVLGIGRAANDEEIRRAFKRQREIYATGGLATSSLLDEHELGGAQARIDEAHDTLLDPVRRRAYDLSMFPEPEQPASMPPPRPALAAEQLLLQGELQREIGPDTEFTGPLLRKVRESQGIEVAEISARTKISKVHLVALEEESYEQLPAVVYVRGFVTELAKYLRLDPAQVQRTYMRRMREREVS
;
A
#
# COMPACT_ATOMS: atom_id res chain seq x y z
N MET A 1 16.56 7.83 4.42
CA MET A 1 17.03 8.27 3.10
C MET A 1 15.85 8.42 2.15
N LEU A 2 15.69 9.61 1.58
CA LEU A 2 14.64 9.96 0.62
C LEU A 2 15.28 10.29 -0.71
N VAL A 3 14.66 9.87 -1.80
CA VAL A 3 15.13 10.16 -3.15
C VAL A 3 13.99 10.82 -3.91
N VAL A 4 14.26 11.97 -4.51
CA VAL A 4 13.33 12.69 -5.37
C VAL A 4 13.80 12.55 -6.81
N GLY A 5 12.98 11.93 -7.64
CA GLY A 5 13.28 11.56 -9.02
C GLY A 5 12.08 11.75 -9.94
N GLY A 6 12.20 11.31 -11.19
CA GLY A 6 11.10 11.34 -12.16
C GLY A 6 11.57 11.24 -13.62
N GLY A 7 10.66 10.83 -14.50
CA GLY A 7 10.97 10.56 -15.90
C GLY A 7 11.25 11.81 -16.75
N ARG A 8 10.76 12.98 -16.34
CA ARG A 8 10.82 14.22 -17.14
C ARG A 8 11.77 15.26 -16.53
N GLY A 9 12.53 15.94 -17.40
CA GLY A 9 13.29 17.16 -17.07
C GLY A 9 12.37 18.37 -16.92
N GLY A 10 12.66 19.27 -15.98
CA GLY A 10 11.83 20.45 -15.73
C GLY A 10 10.57 20.22 -14.88
N ALA A 11 10.29 19.00 -14.42
CA ALA A 11 9.12 18.72 -13.58
C ALA A 11 9.18 19.33 -12.15
N GLY A 12 10.32 19.90 -11.74
CA GLY A 12 10.52 20.49 -10.40
C GLY A 12 10.99 19.51 -9.32
N LYS A 13 11.75 18.47 -9.70
CA LYS A 13 12.38 17.51 -8.76
C LYS A 13 13.24 18.22 -7.70
N SER A 14 14.18 19.06 -8.16
CA SER A 14 15.06 19.84 -7.28
C SER A 14 14.29 20.77 -6.36
N LEU A 15 13.22 21.42 -6.86
CA LEU A 15 12.33 22.25 -6.03
C LEU A 15 11.75 21.45 -4.85
N VAL A 16 11.22 20.26 -5.14
CA VAL A 16 10.66 19.36 -4.12
C VAL A 16 11.75 18.91 -3.15
N ALA A 17 12.89 18.41 -3.65
CA ALA A 17 13.99 17.92 -2.83
C ALA A 17 14.54 18.98 -1.86
N GLN A 18 14.80 20.18 -2.37
CA GLN A 18 15.32 21.29 -1.57
C GLN A 18 14.36 21.69 -0.45
N ASN A 19 13.08 21.85 -0.76
CA ASN A 19 12.13 22.32 0.23
C ASN A 19 11.73 21.23 1.22
N LEU A 20 11.77 19.95 0.84
CA LEU A 20 11.72 18.85 1.82
C LEU A 20 12.89 18.94 2.81
N ALA A 21 14.11 19.18 2.31
CA ALA A 21 15.29 19.29 3.15
C ALA A 21 15.21 20.50 4.10
N VAL A 22 14.77 21.66 3.60
CA VAL A 22 14.50 22.86 4.41
C VAL A 22 13.47 22.59 5.48
N TYR A 23 12.36 21.94 5.13
CA TYR A 23 11.29 21.63 6.09
C TYR A 23 11.79 20.74 7.22
N PHE A 24 12.54 19.67 6.91
CA PHE A 24 13.10 18.79 7.94
C PHE A 24 14.10 19.52 8.85
N ALA A 25 14.92 20.41 8.29
CA ALA A 25 15.85 21.23 9.07
C ALA A 25 15.10 22.21 9.99
N GLN A 26 14.00 22.82 9.54
CA GLN A 26 13.12 23.67 10.35
C GLN A 26 12.46 22.91 11.52
N LEU A 27 12.31 21.59 11.42
CA LEU A 27 11.89 20.72 12.53
C LEU A 27 13.04 20.38 13.50
N GLY A 28 14.20 21.02 13.37
CA GLY A 28 15.38 20.81 14.21
C GLY A 28 16.14 19.52 13.90
N LYS A 29 15.94 18.93 12.71
CA LYS A 29 16.65 17.72 12.27
C LYS A 29 17.95 18.08 11.58
N SER A 30 18.94 17.20 11.71
CA SER A 30 20.16 17.26 10.89
C SER A 30 19.87 16.68 9.50
N VAL A 31 20.10 17.47 8.45
CA VAL A 31 19.72 17.13 7.08
C VAL A 31 20.90 17.32 6.13
N ILE A 32 21.12 16.31 5.30
CA ILE A 32 22.05 16.40 4.16
C ILE A 32 21.25 16.30 2.87
N LEU A 33 21.36 17.33 2.03
CA LEU A 33 20.81 17.36 0.68
C LEU A 33 21.91 17.03 -0.33
N VAL A 34 21.75 15.93 -1.06
CA VAL A 34 22.71 15.49 -2.09
C VAL A 34 22.14 15.80 -3.47
N ASP A 35 22.94 16.47 -4.29
CA ASP A 35 22.61 16.74 -5.69
C ASP A 35 23.26 15.67 -6.59
N LEU A 36 22.43 14.83 -7.22
CA LEU A 36 22.83 13.77 -8.15
C LEU A 36 22.20 13.92 -9.52
N ASP A 37 22.15 15.15 -10.03
CA ASP A 37 21.97 15.38 -11.45
C ASP A 37 23.33 15.38 -12.18
N PRO A 38 23.71 14.29 -12.87
CA PRO A 38 24.99 14.22 -13.57
C PRO A 38 25.04 15.15 -14.81
N THR A 39 23.93 15.80 -15.18
CA THR A 39 23.80 16.65 -16.37
C THR A 39 23.50 18.11 -16.06
N GLY A 40 23.29 18.47 -14.80
CA GLY A 40 22.85 19.81 -14.45
C GLY A 40 22.79 20.12 -12.97
N ALA A 41 23.67 19.50 -12.15
CA ALA A 41 23.74 19.74 -10.71
C ALA A 41 23.86 21.25 -10.43
N ASN A 42 22.85 21.81 -9.77
CA ASN A 42 22.72 23.25 -9.55
C ASN A 42 22.06 23.61 -8.21
N ILE A 43 21.81 22.63 -7.33
CA ILE A 43 21.13 22.88 -6.05
C ILE A 43 21.91 23.90 -5.23
N HIS A 44 23.23 23.77 -5.13
CA HIS A 44 24.09 24.70 -4.38
C HIS A 44 23.89 26.17 -4.83
N ALA A 45 23.74 26.40 -6.13
CA ALA A 45 23.51 27.74 -6.69
C ALA A 45 22.15 28.32 -6.29
N GLN A 46 21.14 27.46 -6.08
CA GLN A 46 19.82 27.86 -5.60
C GLN A 46 19.80 28.24 -4.10
N PHE A 47 20.86 27.93 -3.36
CA PHE A 47 21.12 28.44 -2.01
C PHE A 47 22.13 29.60 -2.00
N GLY A 48 22.59 30.06 -3.17
CA GLY A 48 23.61 31.10 -3.27
C GLY A 48 25.02 30.64 -2.86
N LEU A 49 25.29 29.34 -2.88
CA LEU A 49 26.56 28.74 -2.50
C LEU A 49 27.41 28.44 -3.74
N SER A 50 28.74 28.35 -3.54
CA SER A 50 29.67 27.88 -4.57
C SER A 50 29.64 26.36 -4.68
N ALA A 51 29.90 25.84 -5.88
CA ALA A 51 30.10 24.40 -6.07
C ALA A 51 31.36 23.93 -5.34
N ALA A 52 31.31 22.73 -4.76
CA ALA A 52 32.49 21.97 -4.39
C ALA A 52 32.54 20.72 -5.27
N VAL A 53 33.73 20.39 -5.79
CA VAL A 53 33.92 19.16 -6.57
C VAL A 53 34.21 18.04 -5.60
N HIS A 54 33.44 16.96 -5.69
CA HIS A 54 33.68 15.76 -4.92
C HIS A 54 33.58 14.53 -5.83
N THR A 55 34.39 13.51 -5.59
CA THR A 55 34.44 12.32 -6.44
C THR A 55 33.73 11.13 -5.78
N PRO A 56 33.12 10.20 -6.54
CA PRO A 56 32.43 9.06 -5.93
C PRO A 56 33.33 8.04 -5.23
N ASP A 57 34.63 8.12 -5.46
CA ASP A 57 35.60 7.22 -4.84
C ASP A 57 36.00 7.69 -3.42
N GLU A 58 35.57 8.88 -3.00
CA GLU A 58 35.77 9.45 -1.67
C GLU A 58 35.22 8.57 -0.54
N THR A 59 36.01 8.46 0.52
CA THR A 59 35.65 7.89 1.82
C THR A 59 34.55 8.72 2.49
N GLU A 60 33.88 8.14 3.49
CA GLU A 60 32.89 8.85 4.29
C GLU A 60 33.45 10.14 4.92
N LYS A 61 34.70 10.09 5.41
CA LYS A 61 35.38 11.27 5.97
C LYS A 61 35.66 12.35 4.93
N GLU A 62 35.94 11.97 3.69
CA GLU A 62 36.14 12.92 2.59
C GLU A 62 34.80 13.53 2.17
N LEU A 63 33.76 12.71 1.98
CA LEU A 63 32.40 13.19 1.70
C LEU A 63 31.90 14.16 2.77
N ALA A 64 32.14 13.86 4.05
CA ALA A 64 31.75 14.74 5.16
C ALA A 64 32.48 16.10 5.13
N LYS A 65 33.72 16.16 4.65
CA LYS A 65 34.47 17.41 4.46
C LYS A 65 33.97 18.22 3.25
N SER A 66 33.41 17.55 2.25
CA SER A 66 32.83 18.16 1.06
C SER A 66 31.43 18.75 1.30
N LEU A 67 30.87 18.59 2.50
CA LEU A 67 29.58 19.17 2.87
C LEU A 67 29.67 20.70 3.01
N VAL A 68 28.77 21.40 2.34
CA VAL A 68 28.65 22.86 2.41
C VAL A 68 27.47 23.22 3.29
N ALA A 69 27.71 23.97 4.37
CA ALA A 69 26.63 24.46 5.23
C ALA A 69 25.78 25.50 4.47
N THR A 70 24.46 25.45 4.67
CA THR A 70 23.53 26.43 4.11
C THR A 70 23.23 27.54 5.12
N ASN A 71 22.48 28.56 4.69
CA ASN A 71 21.91 29.56 5.57
C ASN A 71 20.72 29.06 6.41
N VAL A 72 20.29 27.81 6.21
CA VAL A 72 19.26 27.15 7.02
C VAL A 72 19.96 26.29 8.07
N PRO A 73 19.80 26.60 9.38
CA PRO A 73 20.44 25.83 10.45
C PRO A 73 20.08 24.34 10.37
N GLY A 74 21.08 23.46 10.51
CA GLY A 74 20.90 22.01 10.44
C GLY A 74 20.85 21.42 9.03
N LEU A 75 20.94 22.24 7.97
CA LEU A 75 20.97 21.80 6.59
C LEU A 75 22.35 22.00 5.95
N SER A 76 22.92 20.90 5.45
CA SER A 76 24.13 20.88 4.63
C SER A 76 23.84 20.30 3.24
N ILE A 77 24.63 20.71 2.25
CA ILE A 77 24.53 20.24 0.87
C ILE A 77 25.80 19.47 0.52
N LEU A 78 25.63 18.29 -0.08
CA LEU A 78 26.69 17.62 -0.84
C LEU A 78 26.49 17.97 -2.33
N PRO A 79 27.21 18.97 -2.85
CA PRO A 79 27.00 19.50 -4.20
C PRO A 79 27.42 18.48 -5.25
N GLY A 80 26.60 18.24 -6.28
CA GLY A 80 26.92 17.28 -7.33
C GLY A 80 28.17 17.66 -8.12
N ALA A 81 28.92 16.65 -8.57
CA ALA A 81 30.03 16.83 -9.50
C ALA A 81 29.47 17.19 -10.88
N HIS A 82 29.38 18.48 -11.18
CA HIS A 82 29.12 18.96 -12.52
C HIS A 82 29.99 20.18 -12.83
N ASP A 83 30.96 19.98 -13.71
CA ASP A 83 31.59 21.03 -14.50
C ASP A 83 31.23 20.75 -15.97
N ALA A 84 30.97 21.80 -16.77
CA ALA A 84 30.57 21.67 -18.17
C ALA A 84 31.63 20.95 -19.06
N ILE A 85 32.83 20.76 -18.51
CA ILE A 85 34.00 20.16 -19.16
C ILE A 85 34.22 18.71 -18.70
N GLU A 86 33.74 18.34 -17.51
CA GLU A 86 33.96 17.02 -16.94
C GLU A 86 32.89 16.00 -17.38
N PRO A 87 33.26 14.74 -17.65
CA PRO A 87 32.31 13.72 -18.04
C PRO A 87 31.29 13.47 -16.91
N PRO A 88 30.01 13.19 -17.24
CA PRO A 88 28.98 12.91 -16.27
C PRO A 88 29.39 11.77 -15.32
N LEU A 89 28.90 11.82 -14.09
CA LEU A 89 29.21 10.83 -13.05
C LEU A 89 28.91 9.38 -13.50
N GLN A 90 29.95 8.62 -13.86
CA GLN A 90 29.82 7.21 -14.27
C GLN A 90 30.28 6.25 -13.18
N LEU A 91 29.33 5.76 -12.39
CA LEU A 91 29.59 4.75 -11.38
C LEU A 91 29.44 3.31 -11.93
N ARG A 92 30.52 2.53 -11.90
CA ARG A 92 30.47 1.07 -12.14
C ARG A 92 29.59 0.40 -11.08
N ALA A 93 28.92 -0.71 -11.42
CA ALA A 93 27.90 -1.36 -10.57
C ALA A 93 28.37 -1.66 -9.13
N GLY A 94 29.58 -2.20 -8.94
CA GLY A 94 30.13 -2.48 -7.60
C GLY A 94 30.51 -1.22 -6.80
N ARG A 95 30.86 -0.13 -7.47
CA ARG A 95 31.15 1.17 -6.83
C ARG A 95 29.88 1.86 -6.33
N LYS A 96 28.76 1.71 -7.04
CA LYS A 96 27.46 2.30 -6.64
C LYS A 96 27.00 1.85 -5.25
N ALA A 97 27.06 0.55 -4.96
CA ALA A 97 26.61 0.00 -3.68
C ALA A 97 27.47 0.50 -2.51
N ARG A 98 28.79 0.54 -2.71
CA ARG A 98 29.74 1.07 -1.72
C ARG A 98 29.52 2.55 -1.47
N TRP A 99 29.37 3.34 -2.53
CA TRP A 99 29.14 4.78 -2.43
C TRP A 99 27.81 5.09 -1.74
N LEU A 100 26.74 4.37 -2.08
CA LEU A 100 25.46 4.48 -1.38
C LEU A 100 25.58 4.14 0.12
N SER A 101 26.37 3.11 0.47
CA SER A 101 26.64 2.77 1.87
C SER A 101 27.36 3.90 2.60
N ARG A 102 28.31 4.58 1.95
CA ARG A 102 29.02 5.73 2.52
C ARG A 102 28.10 6.93 2.72
N LEU A 103 27.24 7.24 1.74
CA LEU A 103 26.24 8.30 1.88
C LEU A 103 25.31 8.07 3.07
N ARG A 104 24.86 6.82 3.27
CA ARG A 104 24.00 6.45 4.40
C ARG A 104 24.70 6.49 5.76
N ALA A 105 26.04 6.41 5.78
CA ALA A 105 26.82 6.47 7.00
C ALA A 105 27.05 7.92 7.48
N LEU A 106 26.80 8.93 6.61
CA LEU A 106 26.92 10.33 6.99
C LEU A 106 26.01 10.64 8.21
N PRO A 107 26.49 11.41 9.19
CA PRO A 107 25.78 11.67 10.43
C PRO A 107 24.65 12.69 10.22
N ALA A 108 23.50 12.21 9.76
CA ALA A 108 22.29 13.03 9.58
C ALA A 108 21.02 12.22 9.87
N ASP A 109 20.00 12.87 10.44
CA ASP A 109 18.67 12.29 10.62
C ASP A 109 17.99 12.01 9.29
N TYR A 110 18.17 12.93 8.32
CA TYR A 110 17.58 12.86 6.99
C TYR A 110 18.64 13.05 5.91
N LEU A 111 18.73 12.07 5.02
CA LEU A 111 19.46 12.16 3.75
C LEU A 111 18.43 12.34 2.63
N VAL A 112 18.41 13.51 1.98
CA VAL A 112 17.54 13.83 0.85
C VAL A 112 18.40 13.86 -0.41
N ILE A 113 18.02 13.11 -1.44
CA ILE A 113 18.80 12.99 -2.68
C ILE A 113 17.93 13.49 -3.84
N ASP A 114 18.38 14.51 -4.55
CA ASP A 114 17.81 14.91 -5.83
C ASP A 114 18.50 14.15 -6.95
N VAL A 115 17.74 13.45 -7.79
CA VAL A 115 18.32 12.77 -8.96
C VAL A 115 17.92 13.45 -10.25
N GLY A 116 18.87 13.50 -11.18
CA GLY A 116 18.67 14.04 -12.51
C GLY A 116 17.52 13.38 -13.29
N PRO A 117 17.07 14.02 -14.38
CA PRO A 117 15.91 13.55 -15.12
C PRO A 117 16.13 12.22 -15.85
N GLY A 118 15.00 11.60 -16.21
CA GLY A 118 14.99 10.51 -17.17
C GLY A 118 15.19 9.13 -16.53
N HIS A 119 15.73 8.22 -17.33
CA HIS A 119 15.75 6.78 -17.03
C HIS A 119 17.18 6.27 -16.76
N SER A 120 18.07 7.15 -16.28
CA SER A 120 19.45 6.79 -16.05
C SER A 120 19.54 5.64 -15.04
N HIS A 121 20.51 4.74 -15.22
CA HIS A 121 20.72 3.67 -14.26
C HIS A 121 21.00 4.23 -12.86
N LEU A 122 21.66 5.39 -12.72
CA LEU A 122 21.87 6.01 -11.41
C LEU A 122 20.55 6.41 -10.75
N ALA A 123 19.67 7.13 -11.46
CA ALA A 123 18.38 7.57 -10.93
C ALA A 123 17.51 6.39 -10.49
N LEU A 124 17.39 5.35 -11.34
CA LEU A 124 16.64 4.14 -11.01
C LEU A 124 17.27 3.39 -9.82
N ASP A 125 18.59 3.29 -9.79
CA ASP A 125 19.31 2.57 -8.74
C ASP A 125 19.15 3.27 -7.38
N MET A 126 19.15 4.61 -7.35
CA MET A 126 18.90 5.42 -6.14
C MET A 126 17.44 5.32 -5.70
N MET A 127 16.48 5.49 -6.62
CA MET A 127 15.05 5.39 -6.30
C MET A 127 14.68 4.02 -5.71
N LEU A 128 15.23 2.94 -6.26
CA LEU A 128 15.02 1.58 -5.74
C LEU A 128 15.70 1.32 -4.39
N ALA A 129 16.69 2.12 -4.03
CA ALA A 129 17.38 2.03 -2.75
C ALA A 129 16.79 2.96 -1.68
N ALA A 130 15.91 3.89 -2.04
CA ALA A 130 15.31 4.84 -1.12
C ALA A 130 14.43 4.13 -0.07
N ASP A 131 14.37 4.70 1.15
CA ASP A 131 13.31 4.31 2.09
C ASP A 131 11.96 4.88 1.61
N ILE A 132 12.01 6.08 1.00
CA ILE A 132 10.89 6.74 0.34
C ILE A 132 11.40 7.29 -1.00
N GLY A 133 10.91 6.74 -2.11
CA GLY A 133 11.17 7.26 -3.45
C GLY A 133 10.01 8.13 -3.92
N ILE A 134 10.27 9.40 -4.25
CA ILE A 134 9.27 10.37 -4.69
C ILE A 134 9.47 10.67 -6.18
N CYS A 135 8.52 10.27 -7.01
CA CYS A 135 8.40 10.63 -8.41
C CYS A 135 7.69 11.98 -8.53
N VAL A 136 8.31 12.95 -9.21
CA VAL A 136 7.70 14.25 -9.51
C VAL A 136 7.33 14.31 -10.99
N THR A 137 6.08 14.69 -11.28
CA THR A 137 5.56 14.91 -12.64
C THR A 137 4.86 16.27 -12.74
N VAL A 138 4.42 16.64 -13.94
CA VAL A 138 3.55 17.80 -14.20
C VAL A 138 2.32 17.36 -15.02
N PRO A 139 1.20 18.11 -15.03
CA PRO A 139 -0.01 17.84 -15.81
C PRO A 139 0.16 18.02 -17.34
N GLU A 140 1.18 17.41 -17.92
CA GLU A 140 1.45 17.44 -19.37
C GLU A 140 1.53 15.99 -19.89
N PRO A 141 0.89 15.67 -21.04
CA PRO A 141 0.91 14.29 -21.55
C PRO A 141 2.31 13.67 -21.65
N PRO A 142 3.35 14.37 -22.17
CA PRO A 142 4.70 13.80 -22.23
C PRO A 142 5.33 13.54 -20.85
N ALA A 143 4.97 14.34 -19.84
CA ALA A 143 5.50 14.17 -18.47
C ALA A 143 4.85 12.97 -17.77
N ILE A 144 3.56 12.77 -17.98
CA ILE A 144 2.80 11.62 -17.50
C ILE A 144 3.34 10.33 -18.13
N GLU A 145 3.52 10.31 -19.45
CA GLU A 145 4.11 9.19 -20.18
C GLU A 145 5.50 8.84 -19.63
N ALA A 146 6.35 9.85 -19.47
CA ALA A 146 7.70 9.68 -18.93
C ALA A 146 7.68 9.09 -17.51
N THR A 147 6.70 9.48 -16.68
CA THR A 147 6.53 8.96 -15.32
C THR A 147 6.14 7.48 -15.32
N TYR A 148 5.19 7.06 -16.16
CA TYR A 148 4.85 5.64 -16.30
C TYR A 148 6.01 4.81 -16.83
N ARG A 149 6.73 5.32 -17.84
CA ARG A 149 7.97 4.70 -18.36
C ARG A 149 9.02 4.56 -17.26
N PHE A 150 9.20 5.57 -16.42
CA PHE A 150 10.11 5.54 -15.28
C PHE A 150 9.78 4.43 -14.29
N VAL A 151 8.51 4.32 -13.91
CA VAL A 151 8.01 3.31 -12.97
C VAL A 151 8.19 1.89 -13.51
N ARG A 152 7.84 1.64 -14.79
CA ARG A 152 8.10 0.34 -15.45
C ARG A 152 9.59 0.02 -15.56
N ALA A 153 10.42 1.02 -15.88
CA ALA A 153 11.86 0.85 -15.96
C ALA A 153 12.47 0.50 -14.59
N ALA A 154 11.98 1.12 -13.51
CA ALA A 154 12.37 0.79 -12.14
C ALA A 154 12.01 -0.66 -11.80
N TYR A 155 10.80 -1.11 -12.15
CA TYR A 155 10.39 -2.51 -11.97
C TYR A 155 11.30 -3.49 -12.72
N ARG A 156 11.49 -3.26 -14.03
CA ARG A 156 12.39 -4.10 -14.85
C ARG A 156 13.80 -4.14 -14.25
N ARG A 157 14.31 -2.99 -13.82
CA ARG A 157 15.64 -2.88 -13.20
C ARG A 157 15.74 -3.68 -11.91
N ARG A 158 14.70 -3.66 -11.07
CA ARG A 158 14.60 -4.40 -9.82
C ARG A 158 14.55 -5.91 -10.05
N LEU A 159 13.67 -6.37 -10.95
CA LEU A 159 13.57 -7.79 -11.32
C LEU A 159 14.88 -8.35 -11.89
N ARG A 160 15.55 -7.61 -12.78
CA ARG A 160 16.86 -8.06 -13.30
C ARG A 160 17.92 -8.15 -12.22
N ARG A 161 17.87 -7.30 -11.19
CA ARG A 161 18.82 -7.30 -10.07
C ARG A 161 18.62 -8.52 -9.17
N SER A 162 17.37 -8.89 -8.86
CA SER A 162 17.09 -10.09 -8.06
C SER A 162 17.52 -11.37 -8.77
N LEU A 163 17.53 -11.38 -10.10
CA LEU A 163 17.96 -12.50 -10.94
C LEU A 163 19.43 -12.43 -11.38
N ALA A 164 20.25 -11.53 -10.84
CA ALA A 164 21.61 -11.30 -11.34
C ALA A 164 22.52 -12.55 -11.26
N LYS A 165 22.23 -13.48 -10.36
CA LYS A 165 22.95 -14.75 -10.19
C LYS A 165 22.32 -15.92 -10.96
N ASP A 166 21.10 -15.76 -11.48
CA ASP A 166 20.33 -16.81 -12.16
C ASP A 166 20.22 -16.49 -13.65
N ARG A 167 21.21 -16.95 -14.43
CA ARG A 167 21.27 -16.69 -15.88
C ARG A 167 20.11 -17.33 -16.65
N PHE A 168 19.61 -18.46 -16.18
CA PHE A 168 18.52 -19.17 -16.85
C PHE A 168 17.21 -18.38 -16.73
N ARG A 169 16.80 -18.02 -15.51
CA ARG A 169 15.60 -17.20 -15.30
C ARG A 169 15.72 -15.81 -15.93
N LEU A 170 16.91 -15.21 -15.93
CA LEU A 170 17.13 -13.94 -16.62
C LEU A 170 16.89 -14.07 -18.14
N SER A 171 17.26 -15.19 -18.75
CA SER A 171 17.02 -15.47 -20.17
C SER A 171 15.53 -15.62 -20.50
N LEU A 172 14.74 -16.19 -19.57
CA LEU A 172 13.28 -16.27 -19.70
C LEU A 172 12.64 -14.88 -19.66
N VAL A 173 13.08 -14.03 -18.73
CA VAL A 173 12.64 -12.62 -18.66
C VAL A 173 12.99 -11.89 -19.96
N ASP A 174 14.21 -12.07 -20.48
CA ASP A 174 14.63 -11.43 -21.73
C ASP A 174 13.83 -11.91 -22.94
N ARG A 175 13.44 -13.19 -22.97
CA ARG A 175 12.56 -13.74 -24.01
C ARG A 175 11.15 -13.15 -23.92
N ALA A 176 10.55 -13.13 -22.74
CA ALA A 176 9.21 -12.59 -22.53
C ALA A 176 9.14 -11.08 -22.88
N ILE A 177 10.18 -10.31 -22.55
CA ILE A 177 10.27 -8.90 -22.96
C ILE A 177 10.36 -8.76 -24.48
N LYS A 178 11.13 -9.61 -25.17
CA LYS A 178 11.21 -9.57 -26.64
C LYS A 178 9.87 -9.90 -27.31
N GLU A 179 9.10 -10.79 -26.72
CA GLU A 179 7.78 -11.20 -27.21
C GLU A 179 6.74 -10.08 -27.08
N ILE A 180 6.68 -9.39 -25.94
CA ILE A 180 5.68 -8.34 -25.69
C ILE A 180 6.10 -6.99 -26.29
N GLY A 181 7.38 -6.63 -26.15
CA GLY A 181 7.91 -5.32 -26.53
C GLY A 181 8.90 -4.74 -25.52
N ARG A 182 9.55 -3.62 -25.87
CA ARG A 182 10.74 -3.12 -25.15
C ARG A 182 10.54 -2.74 -23.67
N LEU A 183 9.31 -2.43 -23.24
CA LEU A 183 9.01 -2.06 -21.85
C LEU A 183 7.57 -2.44 -21.48
N PRO A 184 7.29 -3.75 -21.32
CA PRO A 184 5.95 -4.24 -21.07
C PRO A 184 5.44 -3.81 -19.69
N SER A 185 4.13 -3.86 -19.49
CA SER A 185 3.58 -3.74 -18.15
C SER A 185 4.11 -4.90 -17.27
N PRO A 186 4.29 -4.67 -15.96
CA PRO A 186 4.64 -5.75 -15.04
C PRO A 186 3.63 -6.89 -15.07
N LEU A 187 2.32 -6.60 -15.09
CA LEU A 187 1.29 -7.64 -15.12
C LEU A 187 1.37 -8.50 -16.39
N ASP A 188 1.58 -7.90 -17.57
CA ASP A 188 1.73 -8.68 -18.80
C ASP A 188 2.98 -9.54 -18.79
N LEU A 189 4.09 -8.99 -18.28
CA LEU A 189 5.32 -9.76 -18.10
C LEU A 189 5.08 -10.95 -17.16
N LEU A 190 4.40 -10.73 -16.04
CA LEU A 190 4.07 -11.79 -15.08
C LEU A 190 3.14 -12.84 -15.68
N ARG A 191 2.16 -12.46 -16.51
CA ARG A 191 1.27 -13.39 -17.22
C ARG A 191 2.04 -14.33 -18.13
N ILE A 192 3.00 -13.81 -18.91
CA ILE A 192 3.82 -14.66 -19.79
C ILE A 192 4.78 -15.53 -18.98
N LEU A 193 5.41 -14.95 -17.95
CA LEU A 193 6.31 -15.71 -17.08
C LEU A 193 5.57 -16.84 -16.36
N ALA A 194 4.34 -16.62 -15.89
CA ALA A 194 3.56 -17.64 -15.18
C ALA A 194 3.25 -18.88 -16.03
N LYS A 195 3.19 -18.74 -17.38
CA LYS A 195 3.04 -19.87 -18.30
C LYS A 195 4.28 -20.76 -18.40
N SER A 196 5.46 -20.20 -18.13
CA SER A 196 6.75 -20.89 -18.31
C SER A 196 7.41 -21.27 -16.98
N ASP A 197 7.39 -20.38 -16.00
CA ASP A 197 7.88 -20.58 -14.64
C ASP A 197 7.03 -19.75 -13.67
N ARG A 198 6.08 -20.42 -12.99
CA ARG A 198 5.21 -19.79 -11.99
C ARG A 198 5.98 -19.20 -10.82
N SER A 199 7.06 -19.84 -10.38
CA SER A 199 7.88 -19.36 -9.27
C SER A 199 8.62 -18.06 -9.63
N LEU A 200 9.02 -17.90 -10.89
CA LEU A 200 9.59 -16.66 -11.41
C LEU A 200 8.55 -15.53 -11.48
N ALA A 201 7.30 -15.85 -11.85
CA ALA A 201 6.21 -14.87 -11.79
C ALA A 201 5.90 -14.44 -10.34
N GLU A 202 5.87 -15.37 -9.40
CA GLU A 202 5.69 -15.06 -7.96
C GLU A 202 6.83 -14.19 -7.42
N LEU A 203 8.08 -14.47 -7.81
CA LEU A 203 9.22 -13.61 -7.49
C LEU A 203 9.07 -12.22 -8.09
N GLY A 204 8.67 -12.09 -9.35
CA GLY A 204 8.45 -10.80 -9.99
C GLY A 204 7.33 -10.00 -9.30
N TRP A 205 6.25 -10.65 -8.91
CA TRP A 205 5.16 -10.04 -8.14
C TRP A 205 5.62 -9.54 -6.78
N ALA A 206 6.41 -10.33 -6.06
CA ALA A 206 7.01 -9.92 -4.80
C ALA A 206 7.91 -8.69 -4.97
N GLU A 207 8.71 -8.64 -6.03
CA GLU A 207 9.58 -7.48 -6.31
C GLU A 207 8.77 -6.23 -6.71
N ALA A 208 7.63 -6.37 -7.38
CA ALA A 208 6.70 -5.27 -7.65
C ALA A 208 6.16 -4.66 -6.34
N HIS A 209 5.75 -5.49 -5.38
CA HIS A 209 5.18 -5.03 -4.09
C HIS A 209 6.21 -4.35 -3.19
N ARG A 210 7.48 -4.72 -3.32
CA ARG A 210 8.58 -4.10 -2.57
C ARG A 210 8.94 -2.71 -3.08
N MET A 211 8.44 -2.29 -4.24
CA MET A 211 8.64 -0.93 -4.73
C MET A 211 7.66 0.01 -4.04
N ARG A 212 8.19 0.88 -3.15
CA ARG A 212 7.42 1.96 -2.52
C ARG A 212 7.76 3.27 -3.23
N LEU A 213 7.01 3.59 -4.28
CA LEU A 213 7.14 4.84 -5.00
C LEU A 213 5.95 5.73 -4.69
N TYR A 214 6.22 7.01 -4.44
CA TYR A 214 5.21 8.02 -4.18
C TYR A 214 5.18 9.05 -5.31
N LEU A 215 4.03 9.63 -5.61
CA LEU A 215 3.83 10.54 -6.74
C LEU A 215 3.43 11.93 -6.24
N ALA A 216 4.21 12.93 -6.64
CA ALA A 216 3.87 14.34 -6.48
C ALA A 216 3.63 14.97 -7.87
N VAL A 217 2.50 15.65 -8.04
CA VAL A 217 2.17 16.39 -9.27
C VAL A 217 2.45 17.87 -9.06
N ASN A 218 3.48 18.39 -9.70
CA ASN A 218 3.86 19.80 -9.62
C ASN A 218 3.16 20.62 -10.72
N GLN A 219 3.10 21.95 -10.54
CA GLN A 219 2.51 22.89 -11.49
C GLN A 219 1.04 22.60 -11.84
N THR A 220 0.26 22.15 -10.87
CA THR A 220 -1.19 22.00 -11.03
C THR A 220 -1.86 23.37 -11.19
N ARG A 221 -2.81 23.50 -12.12
CA ARG A 221 -3.44 24.79 -12.47
C ARG A 221 -4.95 24.75 -12.35
N VAL A 222 -5.55 23.63 -12.75
CA VAL A 222 -7.00 23.45 -12.72
C VAL A 222 -7.39 22.36 -11.72
N ARG A 223 -8.68 22.34 -11.34
CA ARG A 223 -9.19 21.38 -10.34
C ARG A 223 -8.92 19.92 -10.71
N THR A 224 -9.02 19.57 -11.99
CA THR A 224 -8.74 18.23 -12.50
C THR A 224 -7.28 17.80 -12.30
N ASP A 225 -6.34 18.75 -12.28
CA ASP A 225 -4.92 18.45 -12.06
C ASP A 225 -4.65 18.04 -10.62
N LEU A 226 -5.45 18.55 -9.66
CA LEU A 226 -5.29 18.25 -8.24
C LEU A 226 -5.54 16.76 -7.94
N GLU A 227 -6.38 16.13 -8.75
CA GLU A 227 -6.77 14.72 -8.66
C GLU A 227 -5.89 13.81 -9.53
N LEU A 228 -4.99 14.37 -10.35
CA LEU A 228 -4.16 13.63 -11.30
C LEU A 228 -3.28 12.59 -10.60
N ALA A 229 -2.72 12.91 -9.43
CA ALA A 229 -1.89 11.99 -8.67
C ALA A 229 -2.68 10.72 -8.26
N SER A 230 -3.92 10.91 -7.80
CA SER A 230 -4.84 9.82 -7.42
C SER A 230 -5.23 8.97 -8.63
N ALA A 231 -5.58 9.62 -9.75
CA ALA A 231 -5.91 8.94 -11.00
C ALA A 231 -4.74 8.08 -11.52
N MET A 232 -3.53 8.66 -11.58
CA MET A 232 -2.33 7.93 -12.01
C MET A 232 -1.98 6.77 -11.07
N SER A 233 -2.15 6.96 -9.75
CA SER A 233 -1.92 5.92 -8.75
C SER A 233 -2.88 4.74 -8.94
N SER A 234 -4.16 5.05 -9.17
CA SER A 234 -5.21 4.06 -9.41
C SER A 234 -4.96 3.27 -10.69
N LEU A 235 -4.61 3.95 -11.78
CA LEU A 235 -4.28 3.32 -13.06
C LEU A 235 -3.01 2.48 -13.01
N ALA A 236 -1.94 2.96 -12.34
CA ALA A 236 -0.72 2.20 -12.16
C ALA A 236 -0.97 0.91 -11.36
N ARG A 237 -1.83 0.95 -10.34
CA ARG A 237 -2.23 -0.26 -9.60
C ARG A 237 -3.04 -1.21 -10.48
N ALA A 238 -4.05 -0.71 -11.19
CA ALA A 238 -4.95 -1.52 -12.00
C ALA A 238 -4.24 -2.20 -13.19
N HIS A 239 -3.39 -1.44 -13.91
CA HIS A 239 -2.78 -1.91 -15.15
C HIS A 239 -1.36 -2.46 -14.98
N TYR A 240 -0.61 -1.95 -13.99
CA TYR A 240 0.78 -2.38 -13.77
C TYR A 240 0.96 -3.24 -12.52
N GLY A 241 -0.01 -3.32 -11.61
CA GLY A 241 0.18 -4.01 -10.34
C GLY A 241 1.30 -3.40 -9.49
N LEU A 242 1.63 -2.13 -9.70
CA LEU A 242 2.69 -1.41 -8.98
C LEU A 242 2.10 -0.41 -8.00
N ALA A 243 2.72 -0.31 -6.83
CA ALA A 243 2.40 0.71 -5.84
C ALA A 243 3.11 2.04 -6.19
N LEU A 244 2.46 2.83 -7.04
CA LEU A 244 2.73 4.26 -7.18
C LEU A 244 1.68 4.99 -6.34
N GLU A 245 2.04 5.40 -5.12
CA GLU A 245 1.10 5.99 -4.16
C GLU A 245 1.05 7.51 -4.27
N GLU A 246 -0.14 8.09 -4.10
CA GLU A 246 -0.28 9.53 -4.10
C GLU A 246 0.44 10.17 -2.90
N LEU A 247 1.27 11.19 -3.16
CA LEU A 247 1.86 12.06 -2.14
C LEU A 247 1.20 13.44 -2.07
N GLY A 248 0.72 13.94 -3.20
CA GLY A 248 -0.02 15.20 -3.28
C GLY A 248 0.30 15.99 -4.55
N HIS A 249 -0.09 17.27 -4.55
CA HIS A 249 0.16 18.19 -5.64
C HIS A 249 0.80 19.49 -5.15
N ILE A 250 1.40 20.23 -6.08
CA ILE A 250 1.89 21.59 -5.88
C ILE A 250 1.24 22.46 -6.96
N GLU A 251 0.48 23.45 -6.53
CA GLU A 251 -0.14 24.44 -7.41
C GLU A 251 0.92 25.31 -8.10
N HIS A 252 0.64 25.70 -9.33
CA HIS A 252 1.44 26.68 -10.04
C HIS A 252 1.39 28.03 -9.31
N ASP A 253 2.58 28.57 -9.03
CA ASP A 253 2.74 29.77 -8.20
C ASP A 253 3.99 30.54 -8.64
N ASP A 254 3.82 31.77 -9.13
CA ASP A 254 4.92 32.61 -9.62
C ASP A 254 5.95 32.95 -8.52
N THR A 255 5.58 32.81 -7.25
CA THR A 255 6.53 32.98 -6.13
C THR A 255 7.64 31.94 -6.16
N VAL A 256 7.41 30.76 -6.74
CA VAL A 256 8.46 29.76 -6.98
C VAL A 256 9.55 30.34 -7.88
N TRP A 257 9.16 30.98 -8.99
CA TRP A 257 10.09 31.59 -9.92
C TRP A 257 10.85 32.76 -9.29
N LEU A 258 10.16 33.60 -8.50
CA LEU A 258 10.79 34.70 -7.75
C LEU A 258 11.82 34.18 -6.74
N ALA A 259 11.49 33.11 -5.99
CA ALA A 259 12.37 32.49 -5.01
C ALA A 259 13.65 31.93 -5.67
N VAL A 260 13.52 31.26 -6.83
CA VAL A 260 14.67 30.79 -7.63
C VAL A 260 15.56 31.97 -8.06
N ARG A 261 14.99 33.08 -8.54
CA ARG A 261 15.76 34.29 -8.91
C ARG A 261 16.52 34.90 -7.74
N ARG A 262 15.94 34.82 -6.54
CA ARG A 262 16.56 35.29 -5.28
C ARG A 262 17.55 34.29 -4.70
N LYS A 263 17.69 33.09 -5.30
CA LYS A 263 18.55 32.00 -4.81
C LYS A 263 18.21 31.64 -3.36
N ARG A 264 16.92 31.51 -3.08
CA ARG A 264 16.38 31.11 -1.78
C ARG A 264 15.27 30.08 -1.96
N PRO A 265 15.25 28.99 -1.18
CA PRO A 265 14.13 28.06 -1.18
C PRO A 265 12.80 28.75 -0.84
N ILE A 266 11.71 28.34 -1.47
CA ILE A 266 10.40 28.98 -1.31
C ILE A 266 9.88 28.93 0.13
N LEU A 267 10.16 27.87 0.89
CA LEU A 267 9.78 27.78 2.30
C LEU A 267 10.49 28.81 3.19
N VAL A 268 11.59 29.40 2.72
CA VAL A 268 12.30 30.49 3.41
C VAL A 268 11.90 31.85 2.83
N ASP A 269 11.82 31.96 1.51
CA ASP A 269 11.57 33.23 0.82
C ASP A 269 10.10 33.68 0.91
N SER A 270 9.16 32.74 0.75
CA SER A 270 7.72 33.02 0.65
C SER A 270 6.89 31.90 1.33
N PRO A 271 7.04 31.69 2.65
CA PRO A 271 6.45 30.54 3.37
C PRO A 271 4.92 30.48 3.32
N THR A 272 4.26 31.62 3.10
CA THR A 272 2.80 31.70 3.08
C THR A 272 2.19 31.47 1.69
N SER A 273 3.00 31.27 0.65
CA SER A 273 2.53 31.05 -0.73
C SER A 273 1.78 29.74 -0.89
N LYS A 274 1.05 29.56 -2.01
CA LYS A 274 0.28 28.34 -2.24
C LYS A 274 1.21 27.14 -2.40
N ALA A 275 2.26 27.30 -3.22
CA ALA A 275 3.24 26.26 -3.43
C ALA A 275 3.99 25.90 -2.13
N ALA A 276 4.34 26.88 -1.29
CA ALA A 276 4.96 26.63 0.01
C ALA A 276 4.06 25.76 0.92
N ARG A 277 2.78 26.12 1.07
CA ARG A 277 1.82 25.33 1.86
C ARG A 277 1.60 23.93 1.30
N ASN A 278 1.56 23.78 -0.02
CA ASN A 278 1.44 22.47 -0.66
C ASN A 278 2.66 21.59 -0.40
N ILE A 279 3.87 22.14 -0.54
CA ILE A 279 5.12 21.44 -0.22
C ILE A 279 5.17 21.07 1.26
N GLU A 280 4.72 21.95 2.16
CA GLU A 280 4.62 21.66 3.59
C GLU A 280 3.70 20.45 3.86
N ARG A 281 2.53 20.37 3.20
CA ARG A 281 1.63 19.21 3.31
C ARG A 281 2.30 17.92 2.82
N ILE A 282 3.01 17.98 1.68
CA ILE A 282 3.80 16.86 1.17
C ILE A 282 4.86 16.45 2.20
N ALA A 283 5.60 17.40 2.78
CA ALA A 283 6.63 17.14 3.76
C ALA A 283 6.07 16.50 5.05
N ARG A 284 4.92 16.98 5.55
CA ARG A 284 4.21 16.38 6.70
C ARG A 284 3.80 14.93 6.43
N ARG A 285 3.27 14.64 5.23
CA ARG A 285 2.95 13.27 4.81
C ARG A 285 4.20 12.39 4.77
N VAL A 286 5.30 12.92 4.24
CA VAL A 286 6.59 12.21 4.23
C VAL A 286 7.08 11.89 5.64
N VAL A 287 6.98 12.82 6.60
CA VAL A 287 7.33 12.57 8.02
C VAL A 287 6.47 11.44 8.60
N ALA A 288 5.16 11.47 8.36
CA ALA A 288 4.25 10.41 8.79
C ALA A 288 4.66 9.04 8.22
N LEU A 289 4.95 8.98 6.91
CA LEU A 289 5.42 7.77 6.24
C LEU A 289 6.75 7.25 6.81
N THR A 290 7.71 8.12 7.11
CA THR A 290 8.98 7.70 7.73
C THR A 290 8.80 7.13 9.14
N THR A 291 7.75 7.54 9.85
CA THR A 291 7.44 7.04 11.19
C THR A 291 6.77 5.66 11.09
N SER A 292 5.77 5.51 10.21
CA SER A 292 5.09 4.23 9.99
C SER A 292 6.02 3.17 9.39
N ALA A 293 6.89 3.54 8.44
CA ALA A 293 7.84 2.62 7.83
C ALA A 293 8.91 2.09 8.80
N LYS A 294 9.14 2.76 9.94
CA LYS A 294 9.98 2.24 11.03
C LYS A 294 9.24 1.21 11.89
N MET A 295 7.91 1.20 11.88
CA MET A 295 7.06 0.32 12.69
C MET A 295 6.64 -0.95 11.93
N GLU A 296 6.55 -0.92 10.60
CA GLU A 296 6.25 -2.12 9.79
C GLU A 296 7.49 -3.01 9.62
N PRO A 297 7.43 -4.31 9.93
CA PRO A 297 8.50 -5.23 9.59
C PRO A 297 8.65 -5.31 8.06
N ARG A 298 9.85 -4.99 7.56
CA ARG A 298 10.24 -5.08 6.13
C ARG A 298 10.09 -6.48 5.51
N GLU A 299 9.75 -7.47 6.32
CA GLU A 299 9.72 -8.90 5.99
C GLU A 299 8.31 -9.49 5.93
N ALA A 300 7.26 -8.67 5.98
CA ALA A 300 5.91 -9.17 5.70
C ALA A 300 5.93 -9.95 4.36
N PRO A 301 5.44 -11.21 4.33
CA PRO A 301 5.46 -11.99 3.11
C PRO A 301 4.69 -11.24 2.02
N PRO A 302 5.21 -11.20 0.78
CA PRO A 302 4.52 -10.55 -0.31
C PRO A 302 3.13 -11.17 -0.48
N PRO A 303 2.10 -10.39 -0.88
CA PRO A 303 0.80 -10.96 -1.17
C PRO A 303 0.95 -12.03 -2.25
N LEU A 304 0.11 -13.05 -2.18
CA LEU A 304 0.07 -14.08 -3.21
C LEU A 304 -0.15 -13.43 -4.59
N LEU A 305 0.48 -14.00 -5.62
CA LEU A 305 0.20 -13.61 -6.99
C LEU A 305 -1.31 -13.74 -7.21
N PRO A 306 -2.03 -12.66 -7.55
CA PRO A 306 -3.48 -12.72 -7.73
C PRO A 306 -3.78 -13.71 -8.86
N ALA A 307 -4.97 -14.31 -8.81
CA ALA A 307 -5.48 -14.99 -9.98
C ALA A 307 -5.44 -13.98 -11.13
N LEU A 308 -4.63 -14.22 -12.15
CA LEU A 308 -4.43 -13.33 -13.31
C LEU A 308 -5.69 -13.26 -14.20
N ALA A 309 -6.85 -13.59 -13.64
CA ALA A 309 -8.18 -13.52 -14.20
C ALA A 309 -8.65 -12.05 -14.30
N PRO A 310 -9.69 -11.77 -15.11
CA PRO A 310 -10.31 -10.46 -15.15
C PRO A 310 -10.77 -10.01 -13.75
N PRO A 311 -10.66 -8.72 -13.42
CA PRO A 311 -11.14 -8.20 -12.13
C PRO A 311 -12.66 -8.35 -12.04
N ASP A 312 -13.16 -8.65 -10.84
CA ASP A 312 -14.59 -8.63 -10.53
C ASP A 312 -15.15 -7.18 -10.50
N HIS A 313 -16.47 -7.04 -10.51
CA HIS A 313 -17.14 -5.75 -10.58
C HIS A 313 -16.84 -4.83 -9.38
N TYR A 314 -16.63 -5.38 -8.18
CA TYR A 314 -16.26 -4.58 -7.01
C TYR A 314 -14.84 -4.04 -7.16
N THR A 315 -13.92 -4.87 -7.66
CA THR A 315 -12.55 -4.49 -7.97
C THR A 315 -12.50 -3.44 -9.09
N VAL A 316 -13.34 -3.56 -10.13
CA VAL A 316 -13.45 -2.57 -11.22
C VAL A 316 -13.86 -1.20 -10.68
N LEU A 317 -14.83 -1.15 -9.74
CA LEU A 317 -15.25 0.11 -9.12
C LEU A 317 -14.33 0.57 -7.98
N GLY A 318 -13.44 -0.30 -7.48
CA GLY A 318 -12.55 -0.01 -6.36
C GLY A 318 -13.28 0.10 -5.02
N ILE A 319 -14.29 -0.74 -4.80
CA ILE A 319 -15.14 -0.78 -3.60
C ILE A 319 -15.17 -2.18 -2.98
N GLY A 320 -15.58 -2.26 -1.71
CA GLY A 320 -15.78 -3.53 -1.02
C GLY A 320 -17.15 -4.14 -1.32
N ARG A 321 -17.29 -5.45 -1.09
CA ARG A 321 -18.57 -6.18 -1.27
C ARG A 321 -19.70 -5.68 -0.37
N ALA A 322 -19.36 -5.04 0.75
CA ALA A 322 -20.32 -4.45 1.68
C ALA A 322 -20.74 -3.02 1.30
N ALA A 323 -20.29 -2.50 0.15
CA ALA A 323 -20.57 -1.13 -0.24
C ALA A 323 -22.07 -0.90 -0.46
N ASN A 324 -22.54 0.28 -0.01
CA ASN A 324 -23.90 0.74 -0.22
C ASN A 324 -24.08 1.44 -1.59
N ASP A 325 -25.32 1.69 -1.97
CA ASP A 325 -25.67 2.26 -3.29
C ASP A 325 -25.05 3.64 -3.53
N GLU A 326 -24.92 4.46 -2.48
CA GLU A 326 -24.30 5.78 -2.60
C GLU A 326 -22.78 5.66 -2.85
N GLU A 327 -22.12 4.73 -2.17
CA GLU A 327 -20.72 4.41 -2.38
C GLU A 327 -20.48 3.88 -3.80
N ILE A 328 -21.37 3.01 -4.30
CA ILE A 328 -21.33 2.49 -5.68
C ILE A 328 -21.43 3.65 -6.69
N ARG A 329 -22.42 4.54 -6.55
CA ARG A 329 -22.59 5.68 -7.47
C ARG A 329 -21.40 6.64 -7.43
N ARG A 330 -20.88 6.95 -6.25
CA ARG A 330 -19.68 7.78 -6.08
C ARG A 330 -18.45 7.12 -6.72
N ALA A 331 -18.30 5.81 -6.55
CA ALA A 331 -17.20 5.05 -7.14
C ALA A 331 -17.29 5.01 -8.66
N PHE A 332 -18.47 4.76 -9.22
CA PHE A 332 -18.72 4.83 -10.64
C PHE A 332 -18.35 6.18 -11.24
N LYS A 333 -18.82 7.29 -10.63
CA LYS A 333 -18.46 8.64 -11.08
C LYS A 333 -16.95 8.86 -11.10
N ARG A 334 -16.24 8.48 -10.02
CA ARG A 334 -14.78 8.58 -9.94
C ARG A 334 -14.08 7.75 -11.02
N GLN A 335 -14.49 6.51 -11.25
CA GLN A 335 -13.90 5.66 -12.29
C GLN A 335 -14.14 6.24 -13.70
N ARG A 336 -15.35 6.75 -13.97
CA ARG A 336 -15.67 7.45 -15.23
C ARG A 336 -14.79 8.68 -15.45
N GLU A 337 -14.49 9.44 -14.40
CA GLU A 337 -13.58 10.59 -14.46
C GLU A 337 -12.13 10.15 -14.73
N ILE A 338 -11.64 9.11 -14.06
CA ILE A 338 -10.29 8.56 -14.28
C ILE A 338 -10.13 8.03 -15.70
N TYR A 339 -11.13 7.29 -16.20
CA TYR A 339 -11.15 6.69 -17.53
C TYR A 339 -11.84 7.58 -18.57
N ALA A 340 -11.89 8.89 -18.35
CA ALA A 340 -12.47 9.81 -19.32
C ALA A 340 -11.69 9.79 -20.64
N THR A 341 -12.41 9.88 -21.75
CA THR A 341 -11.81 10.03 -23.09
C THR A 341 -11.01 11.33 -23.15
N GLY A 342 -9.75 11.25 -23.60
CA GLY A 342 -8.83 12.39 -23.58
C GLY A 342 -8.25 12.73 -22.19
N GLY A 343 -8.50 11.88 -21.18
CA GLY A 343 -7.94 12.03 -19.85
C GLY A 343 -6.41 11.99 -19.86
N LEU A 344 -5.78 12.95 -19.18
CA LEU A 344 -4.32 13.05 -19.10
C LEU A 344 -3.68 11.76 -18.56
N ALA A 345 -4.28 11.15 -17.54
CA ALA A 345 -3.75 9.96 -16.87
C ALA A 345 -3.82 8.68 -17.71
N THR A 346 -4.79 8.58 -18.64
CA THR A 346 -5.02 7.41 -19.50
C THR A 346 -4.29 7.51 -20.84
N SER A 347 -4.04 8.73 -21.33
CA SER A 347 -3.47 9.01 -22.66
C SER A 347 -2.20 8.23 -23.02
N SER A 348 -1.40 7.87 -22.01
CA SER A 348 -0.11 7.19 -22.17
C SER A 348 -0.14 5.70 -21.81
N LEU A 349 -1.25 5.24 -21.25
CA LEU A 349 -1.41 3.88 -20.72
C LEU A 349 -2.27 3.00 -21.59
N LEU A 350 -3.32 3.56 -22.17
CA LEU A 350 -4.38 2.82 -22.84
C LEU A 350 -4.55 3.35 -24.25
N ASP A 351 -4.63 2.45 -25.22
CA ASP A 351 -5.13 2.80 -26.54
C ASP A 351 -6.67 3.01 -26.52
N GLU A 352 -7.23 3.49 -27.64
CA GLU A 352 -8.67 3.78 -27.73
C GLU A 352 -9.54 2.55 -27.50
N HIS A 353 -9.09 1.37 -27.94
CA HIS A 353 -9.83 0.12 -27.78
C HIS A 353 -9.78 -0.38 -26.33
N GLU A 354 -8.61 -0.34 -25.69
CA GLU A 354 -8.40 -0.66 -24.28
C GLU A 354 -9.19 0.28 -23.36
N LEU A 355 -9.23 1.58 -23.69
CA LEU A 355 -10.00 2.57 -22.97
C LEU A 355 -11.50 2.31 -23.10
N GLY A 356 -12.00 2.07 -24.32
CA GLY A 356 -13.41 1.74 -24.55
C GLY A 356 -13.82 0.46 -23.83
N GLY A 357 -12.99 -0.58 -23.86
CA GLY A 357 -13.21 -1.82 -23.11
C GLY A 357 -13.20 -1.62 -21.59
N ALA A 358 -12.35 -0.73 -21.07
CA ALA A 358 -12.36 -0.39 -19.65
C ALA A 358 -13.61 0.39 -19.24
N GLN A 359 -14.03 1.36 -20.05
CA GLN A 359 -15.28 2.12 -19.84
C GLN A 359 -16.50 1.19 -19.83
N ALA A 360 -16.60 0.27 -20.80
CA ALA A 360 -17.70 -0.70 -20.87
C ALA A 360 -17.76 -1.58 -19.62
N ARG A 361 -16.61 -2.05 -19.10
CA ARG A 361 -16.56 -2.82 -17.85
C ARG A 361 -17.00 -2.00 -16.64
N ILE A 362 -16.66 -0.71 -16.59
CA ILE A 362 -17.08 0.20 -15.51
C ILE A 362 -18.60 0.39 -15.54
N ASP A 363 -19.17 0.58 -16.73
CA ASP A 363 -20.61 0.74 -16.93
C ASP A 363 -21.36 -0.57 -16.57
N GLU A 364 -20.88 -1.73 -17.04
CA GLU A 364 -21.44 -3.05 -16.69
C GLU A 364 -21.38 -3.33 -15.18
N ALA A 365 -20.26 -3.02 -14.54
CA ALA A 365 -20.09 -3.19 -13.09
C ALA A 365 -21.07 -2.32 -12.31
N HIS A 366 -21.26 -1.06 -12.72
CA HIS A 366 -22.23 -0.17 -12.10
C HIS A 366 -23.66 -0.69 -12.25
N ASP A 367 -24.07 -1.06 -13.46
CA ASP A 367 -25.43 -1.53 -13.74
C ASP A 367 -25.76 -2.84 -13.03
N THR A 368 -24.77 -3.72 -12.88
CA THR A 368 -24.93 -4.99 -12.18
C THR A 368 -24.99 -4.80 -10.66
N LEU A 369 -24.15 -3.93 -10.09
CA LEU A 369 -24.06 -3.75 -8.64
C LEU A 369 -25.15 -2.84 -8.06
N LEU A 370 -25.73 -1.96 -8.86
CA LEU A 370 -26.82 -1.07 -8.40
C LEU A 370 -28.20 -1.77 -8.44
N ASP A 371 -28.36 -2.81 -9.26
CA ASP A 371 -29.57 -3.65 -9.28
C ASP A 371 -29.46 -4.78 -8.25
N PRO A 372 -30.33 -4.84 -7.23
CA PRO A 372 -30.24 -5.86 -6.17
C PRO A 372 -30.35 -7.30 -6.67
N VAL A 373 -31.13 -7.54 -7.73
CA VAL A 373 -31.34 -8.88 -8.30
C VAL A 373 -30.11 -9.30 -9.07
N ARG A 374 -29.58 -8.42 -9.92
CA ARG A 374 -28.35 -8.68 -10.70
C ARG A 374 -27.13 -8.83 -9.80
N ARG A 375 -26.99 -7.98 -8.78
CA ARG A 375 -25.92 -8.06 -7.77
C ARG A 375 -25.95 -9.41 -7.03
N ARG A 376 -27.12 -9.86 -6.60
CA ARG A 376 -27.25 -11.16 -5.91
C ARG A 376 -26.88 -12.33 -6.81
N ALA A 377 -27.32 -12.33 -8.07
CA ALA A 377 -26.97 -13.37 -9.04
C ALA A 377 -25.46 -13.37 -9.33
N TYR A 378 -24.85 -12.19 -9.47
CA TYR A 378 -23.41 -12.01 -9.66
C TYR A 378 -22.61 -12.50 -8.46
N ASP A 379 -23.02 -12.14 -7.24
CA ASP A 379 -22.34 -12.57 -6.02
C ASP A 379 -22.35 -14.10 -5.86
N LEU A 380 -23.47 -14.76 -6.19
CA LEU A 380 -23.60 -16.22 -6.14
C LEU A 380 -22.70 -16.92 -7.17
N SER A 381 -22.50 -16.33 -8.35
CA SER A 381 -21.67 -16.93 -9.39
C SER A 381 -20.18 -16.70 -9.18
N MET A 382 -19.78 -15.50 -8.73
CA MET A 382 -18.39 -15.10 -8.58
C MET A 382 -17.78 -15.51 -7.24
N PHE A 383 -18.60 -15.56 -6.18
CA PHE A 383 -18.17 -15.88 -4.83
C PHE A 383 -19.04 -17.00 -4.26
N PRO A 384 -18.95 -18.21 -4.82
CA PRO A 384 -19.69 -19.35 -4.28
C PRO A 384 -19.32 -19.54 -2.82
N GLU A 385 -20.34 -19.70 -1.96
CA GLU A 385 -20.08 -20.10 -0.58
C GLU A 385 -19.31 -21.43 -0.60
N PRO A 386 -18.27 -21.60 0.24
CA PRO A 386 -17.58 -22.86 0.30
C PRO A 386 -18.61 -23.96 0.56
N GLU A 387 -18.58 -25.01 -0.27
CA GLU A 387 -19.40 -26.20 -0.06
C GLU A 387 -19.28 -26.59 1.41
N GLN A 388 -20.40 -26.55 2.14
CA GLN A 388 -20.45 -27.21 3.44
C GLN A 388 -19.97 -28.64 3.18
N PRO A 389 -18.95 -29.13 3.89
CA PRO A 389 -18.48 -30.50 3.68
C PRO A 389 -19.71 -31.40 3.74
N ALA A 390 -19.85 -32.23 2.69
CA ALA A 390 -20.98 -33.12 2.51
C ALA A 390 -21.41 -33.69 3.86
N SER A 391 -22.69 -33.52 4.17
CA SER A 391 -23.34 -34.02 5.37
C SER A 391 -22.69 -35.33 5.82
N MET A 392 -22.23 -35.37 7.07
CA MET A 392 -21.75 -36.61 7.68
C MET A 392 -22.73 -37.77 7.39
N PRO A 393 -22.24 -39.01 7.23
CA PRO A 393 -23.13 -40.16 7.09
C PRO A 393 -24.19 -40.12 8.20
N PRO A 394 -25.47 -40.44 7.89
CA PRO A 394 -26.54 -40.27 8.85
C PRO A 394 -26.19 -41.02 10.14
N PRO A 395 -26.41 -40.41 11.32
CA PRO A 395 -26.10 -41.06 12.58
C PRO A 395 -26.89 -42.35 12.69
N ARG A 396 -26.29 -43.37 13.31
CA ARG A 396 -26.93 -44.67 13.56
C ARG A 396 -28.33 -44.44 14.15
N PRO A 397 -29.39 -45.10 13.67
CA PRO A 397 -30.79 -44.78 14.02
C PRO A 397 -31.10 -44.81 15.53
N ALA A 398 -30.28 -45.50 16.33
CA ALA A 398 -30.39 -45.49 17.80
C ALA A 398 -30.04 -44.14 18.45
N LEU A 399 -29.00 -43.44 17.96
CA LEU A 399 -28.56 -42.15 18.50
C LEU A 399 -29.51 -41.01 18.12
N ALA A 400 -30.11 -41.07 16.93
CA ALA A 400 -31.07 -40.07 16.47
C ALA A 400 -32.39 -40.12 17.25
N ALA A 401 -32.84 -41.33 17.64
CA ALA A 401 -34.02 -41.51 18.48
C ALA A 401 -33.80 -41.01 19.92
N GLU A 402 -32.62 -41.28 20.48
CA GLU A 402 -32.21 -40.78 21.80
C GLU A 402 -32.11 -39.25 21.83
N GLN A 403 -31.54 -38.63 20.78
CA GLN A 403 -31.46 -37.18 20.63
C GLN A 403 -32.84 -36.51 20.47
N LEU A 404 -33.78 -37.13 19.76
CA LEU A 404 -35.14 -36.62 19.61
C LEU A 404 -35.94 -36.67 20.91
N LEU A 405 -35.77 -37.73 21.71
CA LEU A 405 -36.37 -37.83 23.04
C LEU A 405 -35.79 -36.78 24.00
N LEU A 406 -34.46 -36.63 24.03
CA LEU A 406 -33.77 -35.61 24.82
C LEU A 406 -34.16 -34.18 24.41
N GLN A 407 -34.30 -33.88 23.12
CA GLN A 407 -34.78 -32.57 22.65
C GLN A 407 -36.23 -32.30 23.08
N GLY A 408 -37.09 -33.31 23.03
CA GLY A 408 -38.49 -33.20 23.45
C GLY A 408 -38.64 -32.97 24.95
N GLU A 409 -37.77 -33.56 25.77
CA GLU A 409 -37.71 -33.33 27.22
C GLU A 409 -37.15 -31.93 27.55
N LEU A 410 -36.07 -31.50 26.88
CA LEU A 410 -35.44 -30.21 27.14
C LEU A 410 -36.31 -29.01 26.74
N GLN A 411 -37.06 -29.12 25.64
CA GLN A 411 -38.01 -28.07 25.23
C GLN A 411 -39.16 -27.87 26.22
N ARG A 412 -39.47 -28.88 27.06
CA ARG A 412 -40.46 -28.76 28.13
C ARG A 412 -39.87 -28.17 29.43
N GLU A 413 -38.56 -28.25 29.63
CA GLU A 413 -37.85 -27.73 30.81
C GLU A 413 -37.43 -26.24 30.69
N ILE A 414 -37.37 -25.69 29.47
CA ILE A 414 -36.93 -24.31 29.21
C ILE A 414 -38.13 -23.38 29.07
N GLY A 415 -38.42 -22.62 30.13
CA GLY A 415 -39.43 -21.57 30.20
C GLY A 415 -38.84 -20.18 30.49
N PRO A 416 -39.70 -19.14 30.61
CA PRO A 416 -39.27 -17.76 30.84
C PRO A 416 -38.57 -17.52 32.18
N ASP A 417 -38.73 -18.43 33.14
CA ASP A 417 -38.13 -18.36 34.49
C ASP A 417 -36.95 -19.32 34.68
N THR A 418 -36.52 -20.04 33.64
CA THR A 418 -35.41 -21.00 33.75
C THR A 418 -34.08 -20.31 34.05
N GLU A 419 -33.35 -20.85 35.04
CA GLU A 419 -31.98 -20.44 35.35
C GLU A 419 -30.97 -21.26 34.52
N PHE A 420 -30.14 -20.58 33.74
CA PHE A 420 -29.12 -21.25 32.93
C PHE A 420 -27.82 -21.45 33.69
N THR A 421 -27.53 -22.70 34.03
CA THR A 421 -26.28 -23.17 34.62
C THR A 421 -25.32 -23.70 33.56
N GLY A 422 -24.02 -23.77 33.85
CA GLY A 422 -23.04 -24.39 32.96
C GLY A 422 -23.44 -25.82 32.53
N PRO A 423 -23.81 -26.71 33.47
CA PRO A 423 -24.28 -28.05 33.14
C PRO A 423 -25.56 -28.07 32.28
N LEU A 424 -26.47 -27.12 32.45
CA LEU A 424 -27.65 -27.01 31.60
C LEU A 424 -27.25 -26.60 30.17
N LEU A 425 -26.34 -25.64 30.00
CA LEU A 425 -25.82 -25.25 28.68
C LEU A 425 -25.11 -26.43 27.98
N ARG A 426 -24.38 -27.25 28.74
CA ARG A 426 -23.80 -28.50 28.25
C ARG A 426 -24.87 -29.49 27.79
N LYS A 427 -25.91 -29.72 28.60
CA LYS A 427 -27.04 -30.61 28.25
C LYS A 427 -27.76 -30.13 26.99
N VAL A 428 -27.97 -28.82 26.85
CA VAL A 428 -28.54 -28.21 25.63
C VAL A 428 -27.65 -28.47 24.42
N ARG A 429 -26.34 -28.22 24.54
CA ARG A 429 -25.38 -28.47 23.47
C ARG A 429 -25.36 -29.94 23.03
N GLU A 430 -25.27 -30.86 23.98
CA GLU A 430 -25.21 -32.31 23.72
C GLU A 430 -26.51 -32.83 23.11
N SER A 431 -27.68 -32.31 23.52
CA SER A 431 -28.98 -32.64 22.91
C SER A 431 -29.12 -32.20 21.45
N GLN A 432 -28.35 -31.19 21.03
CA GLN A 432 -28.29 -30.72 19.65
C GLN A 432 -27.20 -31.44 18.84
N GLY A 433 -26.45 -32.36 19.45
CA GLY A 433 -25.35 -33.08 18.81
C GLY A 433 -24.15 -32.19 18.46
N ILE A 434 -24.02 -31.03 19.12
CA ILE A 434 -22.98 -30.04 18.81
C ILE A 434 -21.73 -30.34 19.63
N GLU A 435 -20.57 -30.45 18.98
CA GLU A 435 -19.28 -30.56 19.67
C GLU A 435 -18.73 -29.19 20.08
N VAL A 436 -18.02 -29.12 21.20
CA VAL A 436 -17.35 -27.89 21.67
C VAL A 436 -16.38 -27.33 20.60
N ALA A 437 -15.76 -28.22 19.80
CA ALA A 437 -14.87 -27.83 18.72
C ALA A 437 -15.56 -27.01 17.63
N GLU A 438 -16.83 -27.33 17.33
CA GLU A 438 -17.64 -26.64 16.33
C GLU A 438 -17.97 -25.22 16.78
N ILE A 439 -18.40 -25.07 18.04
CA ILE A 439 -18.68 -23.75 18.65
C ILE A 439 -17.42 -22.90 18.67
N SER A 440 -16.29 -23.49 19.05
CA SER A 440 -14.99 -22.79 19.09
C SER A 440 -14.59 -22.25 17.73
N ALA A 441 -14.73 -23.06 16.66
CA ALA A 441 -14.39 -22.65 15.30
C ALA A 441 -15.24 -21.47 14.80
N ARG A 442 -16.53 -21.43 15.14
CA ARG A 442 -17.45 -20.40 14.67
C ARG A 442 -17.48 -19.14 15.52
N THR A 443 -17.40 -19.28 16.84
CA THR A 443 -17.45 -18.15 17.79
C THR A 443 -16.07 -17.54 18.07
N LYS A 444 -14.98 -18.22 17.67
CA LYS A 444 -13.59 -17.88 18.01
C LYS A 444 -13.30 -17.87 19.52
N ILE A 445 -14.20 -18.43 20.33
CA ILE A 445 -13.96 -18.67 21.76
C ILE A 445 -13.10 -19.94 21.88
N SER A 446 -12.08 -19.93 22.75
CA SER A 446 -11.21 -21.11 22.91
C SER A 446 -12.00 -22.30 23.47
N LYS A 447 -11.64 -23.52 23.06
CA LYS A 447 -12.24 -24.76 23.61
C LYS A 447 -12.13 -24.81 25.13
N VAL A 448 -11.01 -24.33 25.68
CA VAL A 448 -10.75 -24.25 27.12
C VAL A 448 -11.80 -23.38 27.82
N HIS A 449 -12.12 -22.20 27.28
CA HIS A 449 -13.11 -21.33 27.89
C HIS A 449 -14.54 -21.87 27.74
N LEU A 450 -14.88 -22.53 26.63
CA LEU A 450 -16.20 -23.14 26.45
C LEU A 450 -16.43 -24.29 27.43
N VAL A 451 -15.43 -25.15 27.63
CA VAL A 451 -15.49 -26.20 28.66
C VAL A 451 -15.59 -25.59 30.06
N ALA A 452 -14.78 -24.57 30.36
CA ALA A 452 -14.84 -23.89 31.65
C ALA A 452 -16.21 -23.23 31.93
N LEU A 453 -16.90 -22.71 30.89
CA LEU A 453 -18.27 -22.20 31.03
C LEU A 453 -19.28 -23.30 31.37
N GLU A 454 -19.15 -24.45 30.73
CA GLU A 454 -20.04 -25.60 30.92
C GLU A 454 -19.81 -26.33 32.25
N GLU A 455 -18.58 -26.32 32.75
CA GLU A 455 -18.20 -26.92 34.04
C GLU A 455 -18.32 -25.94 35.22
N GLU A 456 -18.64 -24.66 34.94
CA GLU A 456 -18.63 -23.57 35.93
C GLU A 456 -17.26 -23.40 36.63
N SER A 457 -16.17 -23.69 35.91
CA SER A 457 -14.79 -23.53 36.35
C SER A 457 -14.35 -22.07 36.21
N TYR A 458 -14.88 -21.19 37.06
CA TYR A 458 -14.69 -19.73 36.92
C TYR A 458 -13.22 -19.27 36.99
N GLU A 459 -12.35 -20.01 37.68
CA GLU A 459 -10.92 -19.72 37.77
C GLU A 459 -10.18 -19.80 36.43
N GLN A 460 -10.71 -20.57 35.47
CA GLN A 460 -10.14 -20.76 34.14
C GLN A 460 -10.73 -19.79 33.10
N LEU A 461 -11.67 -18.94 33.52
CA LEU A 461 -12.28 -17.94 32.65
C LEU A 461 -11.49 -16.62 32.69
N PRO A 462 -11.45 -15.87 31.56
CA PRO A 462 -10.82 -14.55 31.54
C PRO A 462 -11.65 -13.53 32.34
N ALA A 463 -11.20 -12.27 32.37
CA ALA A 463 -11.90 -11.19 33.06
C ALA A 463 -13.42 -11.16 32.71
N VAL A 464 -14.25 -10.89 33.72
CA VAL A 464 -15.73 -10.92 33.71
C VAL A 464 -16.36 -10.23 32.49
N VAL A 465 -15.73 -9.18 31.96
CA VAL A 465 -16.19 -8.45 30.75
C VAL A 465 -16.19 -9.36 29.52
N TYR A 466 -15.20 -10.23 29.37
CA TYR A 466 -15.11 -11.21 28.28
C TYR A 466 -16.08 -12.38 28.48
N VAL A 467 -16.26 -12.83 29.72
CA VAL A 467 -17.21 -13.91 30.07
C VAL A 467 -18.63 -13.55 29.64
N ARG A 468 -19.05 -12.30 29.87
CA ARG A 468 -20.35 -11.79 29.39
C ARG A 468 -20.53 -11.94 27.88
N GLY A 469 -19.46 -11.68 27.12
CA GLY A 469 -19.46 -11.86 25.66
C GLY A 469 -19.53 -13.33 25.26
N PHE A 470 -18.77 -14.18 25.95
CA PHE A 470 -18.73 -15.62 25.63
C PHE A 470 -20.06 -16.31 25.90
N VAL A 471 -20.71 -16.00 27.03
CA VAL A 471 -22.03 -16.55 27.38
C VAL A 471 -23.09 -16.11 26.36
N THR A 472 -23.04 -14.86 25.90
CA THR A 472 -23.96 -14.35 24.87
C THR A 472 -23.77 -15.06 23.53
N GLU A 473 -22.54 -15.25 23.09
CA GLU A 473 -22.25 -15.94 21.83
C GLU A 473 -22.59 -17.44 21.90
N LEU A 474 -22.33 -18.09 23.05
CA LEU A 474 -22.75 -19.46 23.30
C LEU A 474 -24.28 -19.59 23.26
N ALA A 475 -25.02 -18.67 23.90
CA ALA A 475 -26.48 -18.67 23.90
C ALA A 475 -27.07 -18.50 22.50
N LYS A 476 -26.52 -17.56 21.70
CA LYS A 476 -26.90 -17.38 20.29
C LYS A 476 -26.65 -18.64 19.48
N TYR A 477 -25.51 -19.30 19.69
CA TYR A 477 -25.16 -20.54 18.99
C TYR A 477 -26.16 -21.66 19.30
N LEU A 478 -26.53 -21.81 20.58
CA LEU A 478 -27.46 -22.82 21.06
C LEU A 478 -28.94 -22.47 20.82
N ARG A 479 -29.23 -21.32 20.17
CA ARG A 479 -30.58 -20.78 19.91
C ARG A 479 -31.41 -20.55 21.18
N LEU A 480 -30.74 -20.14 22.25
CA LEU A 480 -31.36 -19.72 23.52
C LEU A 480 -31.52 -18.19 23.55
N ASP A 481 -32.36 -17.67 24.45
CA ASP A 481 -32.45 -16.22 24.69
C ASP A 481 -31.14 -15.70 25.31
N PRO A 482 -30.33 -14.91 24.58
CA PRO A 482 -29.04 -14.47 25.07
C PRO A 482 -29.14 -13.55 26.29
N ALA A 483 -30.22 -12.78 26.41
CA ALA A 483 -30.42 -11.87 27.54
C ALA A 483 -30.73 -12.65 28.83
N GLN A 484 -31.58 -13.69 28.75
CA GLN A 484 -31.92 -14.54 29.88
C GLN A 484 -30.72 -15.37 30.35
N VAL A 485 -30.00 -16.01 29.41
CA VAL A 485 -28.82 -16.82 29.72
C VAL A 485 -27.72 -15.96 30.35
N GLN A 486 -27.39 -14.82 29.74
CA GLN A 486 -26.38 -13.91 30.28
C GLN A 486 -26.75 -13.43 31.68
N ARG A 487 -28.00 -12.99 31.89
CA ARG A 487 -28.46 -12.47 33.20
C ARG A 487 -28.36 -13.52 34.30
N THR A 488 -28.82 -14.74 34.05
CA THR A 488 -28.87 -15.82 35.04
C THR A 488 -27.49 -16.39 35.35
N TYR A 489 -26.69 -16.65 34.31
CA TYR A 489 -25.32 -17.17 34.46
C TYR A 489 -24.42 -16.17 35.19
N MET A 490 -24.46 -14.89 34.81
CA MET A 490 -23.64 -13.85 35.45
C MET A 490 -24.08 -13.52 36.87
N ARG A 491 -25.34 -13.77 37.25
CA ARG A 491 -25.81 -13.65 38.64
C ARG A 491 -25.16 -14.73 39.50
N ARG A 492 -25.21 -16.00 39.06
CA ARG A 492 -24.62 -17.13 39.79
C ARG A 492 -23.11 -17.03 39.94
N MET A 493 -22.41 -16.56 38.90
CA MET A 493 -20.96 -16.32 38.96
C MET A 493 -20.61 -15.34 40.08
N ARG A 494 -21.38 -14.26 40.26
CA ARG A 494 -21.15 -13.29 41.35
C ARG A 494 -21.47 -13.86 42.73
N GLU A 495 -22.51 -14.68 42.84
CA GLU A 495 -22.91 -15.31 44.12
C GLU A 495 -21.85 -16.32 44.61
N ARG A 496 -21.15 -16.99 43.69
CA ARG A 496 -20.05 -17.92 43.99
C ARG A 496 -18.67 -17.27 44.14
N GLU A 497 -18.45 -16.05 43.64
CA GLU A 497 -17.23 -15.27 43.93
C GLU A 497 -17.22 -14.64 45.35
N VAL A 498 -18.40 -14.57 46.00
CA VAL A 498 -18.60 -13.95 47.32
C VAL A 498 -18.74 -14.99 48.46
N SER A 499 -18.88 -16.28 48.12
CA SER A 499 -18.86 -17.42 49.06
C SER A 499 -17.49 -18.09 49.03
#